data_AF-A0A1I0LBD4-F1
#
_entry.id   AF-A0A1I0LBD4-F1
#
_cell.length_a   1.000
_cell.length_b   1.000
_cell.length_c   1.000
_cell.angle_alpha   90.00
_cell.angle_beta   90.00
_cell.angle_gamma   90.00
#
_symmetry.space_group_name_H-M   'P 1'
#
loop_
_entity.id
_entity.type
_entity.pdbx_description
1 polymer ?
#
loop_
_entity_poly.entity_id
_entity_poly.type
_entity_poly.pdbx_seq_one_letter_code
_entity_poly.pdbx_strand_id
1 'polypeptide(L)'
;MGEQDDKSVYVEVVVAITWEEGRYSARCLGVGDISCQGDTMVDAVLDLAERLSGHFSAGGSPVDRPDRSKLWQPLPVEMLTALDVAVH
;
A
#
# COMPACT_ATOMS: atom_id res chain seq x y z
N MET A 1 31.15 -8.60 19.24
CA MET A 1 30.54 -7.32 18.81
C MET A 1 29.51 -7.73 17.76
N GLY A 2 28.28 -7.98 18.20
CA GLY A 2 27.28 -8.64 17.36
C GLY A 2 26.68 -7.65 16.37
N GLU A 3 26.75 -7.97 15.08
CA GLU A 3 25.87 -7.39 14.08
C GLU A 3 24.43 -7.63 14.53
N GLN A 4 23.77 -6.54 14.91
CA GLN A 4 22.33 -6.55 15.17
C GLN A 4 21.70 -6.60 13.78
N ASP A 5 21.41 -7.82 13.33
CA ASP A 5 20.70 -8.13 12.09
C ASP A 5 19.34 -7.41 12.13
N ASP A 6 19.26 -6.20 11.55
CA ASP A 6 17.99 -5.51 11.30
C ASP A 6 17.26 -6.31 10.22
N LYS A 7 16.57 -7.37 10.66
CA LYS A 7 15.77 -8.20 9.76
C LYS A 7 14.47 -7.47 9.44
N SER A 8 14.60 -6.48 8.57
CA SER A 8 13.46 -5.91 7.86
C SER A 8 12.73 -7.04 7.12
N VAL A 9 11.45 -7.24 7.43
CA VAL A 9 10.59 -8.17 6.70
C VAL A 9 9.88 -7.39 5.60
N TYR A 10 9.96 -7.87 4.37
CA TYR A 10 9.26 -7.22 3.25
C TYR A 10 7.94 -7.90 2.97
N VAL A 11 6.89 -7.10 2.80
CA VAL A 11 5.56 -7.54 2.39
C VAL A 11 5.26 -6.94 1.02
N GLU A 12 5.14 -7.80 0.01
CA GLU A 12 4.73 -7.39 -1.32
C GLU A 12 3.21 -7.13 -1.34
N VAL A 13 2.81 -5.96 -1.82
CA VAL A 13 1.41 -5.58 -2.01
C VAL A 13 1.14 -5.07 -3.41
N VAL A 14 -0.12 -5.10 -3.83
CA VAL A 14 -0.56 -4.47 -5.08
C VAL A 14 -1.21 -3.14 -4.75
N VAL A 15 -0.69 -2.07 -5.35
CA VAL A 15 -1.21 -0.71 -5.20
C VAL A 15 -1.94 -0.29 -6.47
N ALA A 16 -3.14 0.26 -6.30
CA ALA A 16 -3.85 0.96 -7.36
C ALA A 16 -3.66 2.47 -7.18
N ILE A 17 -3.32 3.14 -8.26
CA ILE A 17 -3.11 4.59 -8.31
C ILE A 17 -4.14 5.19 -9.26
N THR A 18 -4.78 6.26 -8.79
CA THR A 18 -5.77 7.03 -9.54
C THR A 18 -5.35 8.50 -9.53
N TRP A 19 -5.71 9.23 -10.59
CA TRP A 19 -5.57 10.67 -10.66
C TRP A 19 -6.94 11.29 -10.90
N GLU A 20 -7.36 12.17 -9.99
CA GLU A 20 -8.62 12.89 -10.11
C GLU A 20 -8.39 14.35 -9.75
N GLU A 21 -8.85 15.25 -10.63
CA GLU A 21 -8.96 16.69 -10.39
C GLU A 21 -7.69 17.38 -9.82
N GLY A 22 -6.50 16.95 -10.24
CA GLY A 22 -5.26 17.57 -9.76
C GLY A 22 -4.60 16.85 -8.59
N ARG A 23 -5.08 15.66 -8.20
CA ARG A 23 -4.53 14.91 -7.06
C ARG A 23 -4.40 13.42 -7.33
N TYR A 24 -3.27 12.85 -6.90
CA TYR A 24 -3.05 11.41 -6.94
C TYR A 24 -3.66 10.76 -5.70
N SER A 25 -4.31 9.60 -5.88
CA SER A 25 -4.69 8.71 -4.79
C SER A 25 -4.03 7.35 -4.98
N ALA A 26 -3.38 6.85 -3.95
CA ALA A 26 -2.81 5.52 -3.90
C ALA A 26 -3.58 4.68 -2.87
N ARG A 27 -3.95 3.46 -3.22
CA ARG A 27 -4.67 2.53 -2.34
C ARG A 27 -4.11 1.13 -2.46
N CYS A 28 -4.00 0.45 -1.32
CA CYS A 28 -3.59 -0.96 -1.32
C CYS A 28 -4.78 -1.85 -1.68
N LEU A 29 -4.58 -2.81 -2.57
CA LEU A 29 -5.57 -3.83 -2.88
C LEU A 29 -5.41 -5.01 -1.90
N GLY A 30 -6.48 -5.37 -1.20
CA GLY A 30 -6.47 -6.48 -0.25
C GLY A 30 -5.97 -6.17 1.16
N VAL A 31 -5.73 -4.89 1.47
CA VAL A 31 -5.35 -4.47 2.83
C VAL A 31 -6.26 -3.31 3.26
N GLY A 32 -7.39 -3.67 3.87
CA GLY A 32 -8.39 -2.70 4.36
C GLY A 32 -8.81 -1.64 3.33
N ASP A 33 -9.36 -0.53 3.81
CA ASP A 33 -9.54 0.70 3.03
C ASP A 33 -8.39 1.69 3.38
N ILE A 34 -7.13 1.24 3.28
CA ILE A 34 -5.96 2.10 3.45
C ILE A 34 -5.68 2.80 2.11
N SER A 35 -5.86 4.12 2.10
CA SER A 35 -5.55 4.98 0.97
C SER A 35 -4.88 6.28 1.40
N CYS A 36 -4.03 6.81 0.54
CA CYS A 36 -3.34 8.08 0.70
C CYS A 36 -3.54 8.96 -0.53
N GLN A 37 -3.31 10.26 -0.36
CA GLN A 37 -3.39 11.24 -1.43
C GLN A 37 -2.14 12.11 -1.45
N GLY A 38 -1.69 12.49 -2.64
CA GLY A 38 -0.50 13.32 -2.84
C GLY A 38 -0.65 14.24 -4.04
N ASP A 39 0.12 15.33 -4.03
CA ASP A 39 0.21 16.24 -5.19
C ASP A 39 0.99 15.58 -6.33
N THR A 40 1.90 14.66 -5.99
CA THR A 40 2.56 13.75 -6.93
C THR A 40 2.21 12.29 -6.64
N MET A 41 2.38 11.44 -7.66
CA MET A 41 2.22 10.00 -7.52
C MET A 41 3.16 9.43 -6.46
N VAL A 42 4.38 9.95 -6.39
CA VAL A 42 5.41 9.48 -5.45
C VAL A 42 5.00 9.81 -4.02
N ASP A 43 4.49 11.01 -3.75
CA ASP A 43 4.02 11.40 -2.41
C ASP A 43 2.88 10.49 -1.95
N ALA A 44 1.91 10.22 -2.83
CA ALA A 44 0.79 9.34 -2.51
C ALA A 44 1.24 7.91 -2.19
N VAL A 45 2.23 7.39 -2.93
CA VAL A 45 2.76 6.02 -2.73
C VAL A 45 3.65 5.93 -1.48
N LEU A 46 4.47 6.94 -1.21
CA LEU A 46 5.31 6.98 0.00
C LEU A 46 4.47 7.04 1.27
N ASP A 47 3.49 7.93 1.33
CA ASP A 47 2.54 8.01 2.45
C ASP A 47 1.80 6.67 2.65
N LEU A 48 1.44 6.00 1.55
CA LEU A 48 0.80 4.69 1.61
C LEU A 48 1.75 3.63 2.18
N ALA A 49 3.02 3.62 1.74
CA ALA A 49 4.02 2.67 2.21
C ALA A 49 4.27 2.82 3.72
N GLU A 50 4.38 4.05 4.23
CA GLU A 50 4.55 4.30 5.67
C GLU A 50 3.36 3.80 6.49
N ARG A 51 2.13 4.04 6.02
CA ARG A 51 0.93 3.55 6.70
C ARG A 51 0.83 2.03 6.67
N LEU A 52 1.17 1.41 5.55
CA LEU A 52 1.19 -0.05 5.43
C LEU A 52 2.26 -0.67 6.33
N SER A 53 3.45 -0.07 6.40
CA SER A 53 4.52 -0.49 7.31
C SER A 53 4.02 -0.49 8.76
N GLY A 54 3.44 0.62 9.22
CA GLY A 54 2.85 0.70 10.56
C GLY A 54 1.69 -0.27 10.79
N HIS A 55 0.85 -0.50 9.78
CA HIS A 55 -0.25 -1.46 9.85
C HIS A 55 0.26 -2.89 10.04
N PHE A 56 1.27 -3.30 9.26
CA PHE A 56 1.86 -4.64 9.35
C PHE A 56 2.68 -4.83 10.64
N SER A 57 3.43 -3.81 11.08
CA SER A 57 4.14 -3.84 12.37
C SER A 57 3.19 -3.98 13.55
N ALA A 58 1.96 -3.45 13.45
CA ALA A 58 0.91 -3.61 14.46
C ALA A 58 0.22 -5.00 14.44
N GLY A 59 0.68 -5.93 13.58
CA GLY A 59 0.08 -7.26 13.42
C GLY A 59 -1.07 -7.30 12.42
N GLY A 60 -1.29 -6.24 11.63
CA GLY A 60 -2.18 -6.28 10.48
C GLY A 60 -1.70 -7.32 9.46
N SER A 61 -2.63 -8.07 8.87
CA SER A 61 -2.27 -9.07 7.85
C SER A 61 -2.48 -8.49 6.46
N PRO A 62 -1.54 -8.69 5.52
CA PRO A 62 -1.76 -8.38 4.11
C PRO A 62 -2.86 -9.26 3.47
N VAL A 63 -3.35 -10.27 4.20
CA VAL A 63 -4.34 -11.25 3.75
C VAL A 63 -5.67 -11.05 4.48
N ASP A 64 -6.13 -9.81 4.63
CA ASP A 64 -7.57 -9.60 4.62
C ASP A 64 -8.00 -9.85 3.18
N ARG A 65 -8.30 -11.12 2.85
CA ARG A 65 -8.66 -11.59 1.49
C ARG A 65 -9.41 -10.46 0.79
N PRO A 66 -8.84 -9.87 -0.28
CA PRO A 66 -9.46 -8.73 -0.93
C PRO A 66 -10.92 -9.09 -1.14
N ASP A 67 -11.82 -8.28 -0.59
CA ASP A 67 -13.23 -8.51 -0.77
C ASP A 67 -13.44 -8.58 -2.28
N ARG A 68 -13.66 -9.80 -2.77
CA ARG A 68 -13.65 -10.05 -4.20
C ARG A 68 -14.76 -9.25 -4.87
N SER A 69 -15.80 -8.87 -4.12
CA SER A 69 -16.85 -7.97 -4.61
C SER A 69 -16.34 -6.56 -4.93
N LYS A 70 -15.31 -6.06 -4.22
CA LYS A 70 -14.63 -4.78 -4.50
C LYS A 70 -13.63 -4.87 -5.67
N LEU A 71 -13.18 -6.08 -6.04
CA LEU A 71 -12.31 -6.29 -7.22
C LEU A 71 -13.07 -6.25 -8.54
N TRP A 72 -14.38 -6.52 -8.53
CA TRP A 72 -15.24 -6.43 -9.72
C TRP A 72 -15.79 -5.03 -9.97
N GLN A 73 -15.55 -4.07 -9.07
CA GLN A 73 -15.89 -2.68 -9.35
C GLN A 73 -14.87 -2.13 -10.35
N PRO A 74 -15.31 -1.45 -11.43
CA PRO A 74 -14.41 -0.71 -12.29
C PRO A 74 -13.80 0.41 -11.46
N LEU A 75 -12.62 0.14 -10.92
CA LEU A 75 -11.81 1.16 -10.31
C LEU A 75 -11.25 1.99 -11.47
N PRO A 76 -11.40 3.32 -11.46
CA PRO A 76 -10.69 4.17 -12.40
C PRO A 76 -9.19 4.12 -12.05
N VAL A 77 -8.52 3.04 -12.45
CA VAL A 77 -7.11 2.81 -12.17
C VAL A 77 -6.32 3.27 -13.37
N GLU A 78 -5.51 4.31 -13.17
CA GLU A 78 -4.53 4.70 -14.18
C GLU A 78 -3.34 3.73 -14.15
N MET A 79 -2.96 3.24 -12.97
CA MET A 79 -1.82 2.35 -12.81
C MET A 79 -1.98 1.34 -11.67
N LEU A 80 -1.57 0.10 -11.94
CA LEU A 80 -1.36 -0.96 -10.94
C LEU A 80 0.14 -1.24 -10.84
N THR A 81 0.68 -1.27 -9.62
CA THR A 81 2.09 -1.60 -9.38
C THR A 81 2.25 -2.49 -8.15
N ALA A 82 3.24 -3.37 -8.18
CA ALA A 82 3.74 -4.02 -6.98
C ALA A 82 4.52 -3.00 -6.14
N LEU A 83 4.44 -3.13 -4.82
CA LEU A 83 5.18 -2.33 -3.85
C LEU A 83 5.69 -3.24 -2.74
N ASP A 84 7.00 -3.20 -2.50
CA ASP A 84 7.64 -3.88 -1.37
C ASP A 84 7.61 -2.96 -0.15
N VAL A 85 6.85 -3.35 0.88
CA VAL A 85 6.74 -2.61 2.12
C VAL A 85 7.66 -3.22 3.17
N ALA A 86 8.63 -2.44 3.65
CA ALA A 86 9.47 -2.84 4.77
C ALA A 86 8.68 -2.77 6.09
N VAL A 87 8.75 -3.82 6.88
CA VAL A 87 8.13 -3.97 8.20
C VAL A 87 9.23 -4.13 9.23
N HIS A 88 9.21 -3.26 10.23
CA HIS A 88 10.17 -3.20 11.35
C HIS A 88 9.47 -3.50 12.68
#